data_AF-M2QSJ7-F1
#
_entry.id   AF-M2QSJ7-F1
#
_cell.length_a   1.000
_cell.length_b   1.000
_cell.length_c   1.000
_cell.angle_alpha   90.00
_cell.angle_beta   90.00
_cell.angle_gamma   90.00
#
_symmetry.space_group_name_H-M   'P 1'
#
loop_
_entity.id
_entity.type
_entity.pdbx_description
1 polymer ?
#
loop_
_entity_poly.entity_id
_entity_poly.type
_entity_poly.pdbx_seq_one_letter_code
_entity_poly.pdbx_strand_id
1 'polypeptide(L)'
;MTGDTHGGIDEPAAGSPEYELVNLRREGQNQARQIAGLQDTINQLLGQLMATPNERKSTSKPKMAPPEKFDGSPHELWTFLTNIDLYNEYHDVPND
;
A
#
# COMPACT_ATOMS: atom_id res chain seq x y z
N MET A 1 -26.94 49.52 44.09
CA MET A 1 -26.69 50.27 42.84
C MET A 1 -25.57 49.56 42.11
N THR A 2 -25.93 48.84 41.05
CA THR A 2 -25.46 49.03 39.65
C THR A 2 -24.06 48.44 39.39
N GLY A 3 -23.84 47.48 38.49
CA GLY A 3 -24.72 46.83 37.52
C GLY A 3 -23.94 45.71 36.82
N ASP A 4 -24.67 44.70 36.37
CA ASP A 4 -24.17 43.59 35.56
C ASP A 4 -23.62 44.10 34.22
N THR A 5 -22.36 43.80 33.91
CA THR A 5 -21.85 43.86 32.54
C THR A 5 -21.97 42.47 31.94
N HIS A 6 -23.11 42.21 31.31
CA HIS A 6 -23.31 41.12 30.36
C HIS A 6 -22.29 41.23 29.22
N GLY A 7 -21.25 40.39 29.24
CA GLY A 7 -20.40 40.13 28.10
C GLY A 7 -21.12 39.22 27.09
N GLY A 8 -22.18 39.74 26.48
CA GLY A 8 -22.79 39.12 25.30
C GLY A 8 -21.92 39.42 24.10
N ILE A 9 -21.26 38.39 23.56
CA ILE A 9 -20.71 38.46 22.20
C ILE A 9 -21.97 38.43 21.33
N ASP A 10 -22.42 39.59 20.86
CA ASP A 10 -23.59 39.68 19.99
C ASP A 10 -23.32 38.85 18.73
N GLU A 11 -23.91 37.66 18.68
CA GLU A 11 -23.90 36.83 17.49
C GLU A 11 -24.62 37.62 16.40
N PRO A 12 -23.98 37.91 15.25
CA PRO A 12 -24.54 38.80 14.26
C PRO A 12 -25.87 38.23 13.77
N ALA A 13 -26.89 39.09 13.67
CA ALA A 13 -28.22 38.68 13.26
C ALA A 13 -28.15 37.92 11.92
N ALA A 14 -28.85 36.78 11.85
CA ALA A 14 -28.85 35.92 10.66
C ALA A 14 -29.28 36.73 9.42
N GLY A 15 -28.49 36.64 8.36
CA GLY A 15 -28.70 37.41 7.11
C GLY A 15 -28.10 38.82 7.10
N SER A 16 -27.38 39.22 8.15
CA SER A 16 -26.53 40.43 8.11
C SER A 16 -25.21 40.15 7.35
N PRO A 17 -24.59 41.18 6.74
CA PRO A 17 -23.29 41.02 6.05
C PRO A 17 -22.19 40.45 6.95
N GLU A 18 -22.18 40.82 8.24
CA GLU A 18 -21.24 40.30 9.25
C GLU A 18 -21.47 38.81 9.53
N TYR A 19 -22.72 38.37 9.58
CA TYR A 19 -23.07 36.96 9.75
C TYR A 19 -22.58 36.12 8.56
N GLU A 20 -22.73 36.63 7.33
CA GLU A 20 -22.22 35.96 6.14
C GLU A 20 -20.69 35.86 6.14
N LEU A 21 -19.98 36.92 6.54
CA LEU A 21 -18.51 36.90 6.67
C LEU A 21 -18.03 35.89 7.70
N VAL A 22 -18.70 35.80 8.85
CA VAL A 22 -18.39 34.81 9.90
C VAL A 22 -18.62 33.38 9.40
N ASN A 23 -19.73 33.15 8.69
CA ASN A 23 -20.02 31.84 8.12
C ASN A 23 -19.06 31.44 7.01
N LEU A 24 -18.72 32.37 6.12
CA LEU A 24 -17.74 32.14 5.06
C LEU A 24 -16.37 31.80 5.65
N ARG A 25 -15.97 32.48 6.71
CA ARG A 25 -14.73 32.17 7.45
C ARG A 25 -14.79 30.77 8.08
N ARG A 26 -15.91 30.42 8.70
CA ARG A 26 -16.12 29.08 9.29
C ARG A 26 -16.06 28.00 8.22
N GLU A 27 -16.68 28.22 7.07
CA GLU A 27 -16.66 27.31 5.94
C GLU A 27 -15.25 27.13 5.39
N GLY A 28 -14.51 28.22 5.19
CA GLY A 28 -13.10 28.17 4.76
C GLY A 28 -12.21 27.40 5.75
N GLN A 29 -12.43 27.55 7.06
CA GLN A 29 -11.73 26.76 8.07
C GLN A 29 -12.09 25.27 8.01
N ASN A 30 -13.37 24.95 7.82
CA ASN A 30 -13.81 23.57 7.67
C ASN A 30 -13.23 22.93 6.42
N GLN A 31 -13.21 23.66 5.29
CA GLN A 31 -12.62 23.20 4.04
C GLN A 31 -11.10 22.98 4.19
N ALA A 32 -10.38 23.90 4.84
CA ALA A 32 -8.95 23.74 5.11
C ALA A 32 -8.65 22.48 5.93
N ARG A 33 -9.49 22.16 6.93
CA ARG A 33 -9.37 20.92 7.72
C ARG A 33 -9.63 19.67 6.88
N GLN A 34 -10.61 19.71 5.98
CA GLN A 34 -10.88 18.59 5.07
C GLN A 34 -9.70 18.35 4.12
N ILE A 35 -9.13 19.41 3.55
CA ILE A 35 -7.96 19.33 2.67
C ILE A 35 -6.75 18.78 3.43
N ALA A 36 -6.51 19.23 4.66
CA ALA A 36 -5.43 18.69 5.50
C ALA A 36 -5.59 17.19 5.76
N GLY A 37 -6.80 16.73 6.08
CA GLY A 37 -7.09 15.30 6.28
C GLY A 37 -6.90 14.47 5.00
N LEU A 38 -7.27 15.02 3.85
CA LEU A 38 -7.01 14.37 2.54
C LEU A 38 -5.51 14.30 2.25
N GLN A 39 -4.77 15.37 2.54
CA GLN A 39 -3.32 15.42 2.37
C GLN A 39 -2.62 14.34 3.21
N ASP A 40 -3.04 14.16 4.47
CA ASP A 40 -2.51 13.12 5.35
C ASP A 40 -2.81 11.72 4.81
N THR A 41 -4.01 11.49 4.30
CA THR A 41 -4.39 10.21 3.69
C THR A 41 -3.53 9.92 2.44
N ILE A 42 -3.30 10.93 1.60
CA ILE A 42 -2.42 10.81 0.42
C ILE A 42 -0.99 10.46 0.86
N ASN A 43 -0.46 11.14 1.88
CA ASN A 43 0.88 10.88 2.38
C ASN A 43 1.03 9.46 2.95
N GLN A 44 0.01 8.94 3.64
CA GLN A 44 0.00 7.56 4.12
C GLN A 44 0.00 6.55 2.96
N LEU A 45 -0.82 6.78 1.93
CA LEU A 45 -0.87 5.91 0.75
C LEU A 45 0.43 5.94 -0.04
N LEU A 46 1.04 7.12 -0.23
CA LEU A 46 2.36 7.25 -0.83
C LEU A 46 3.43 6.54 0.01
N GLY A 47 3.36 6.67 1.33
CA GLY A 47 4.20 5.94 2.26
C GLY A 47 4.08 4.42 2.06
N GLN A 48 2.87 3.89 1.94
CA GLN A 48 2.65 2.46 1.69
C GLN A 48 3.18 2.01 0.32
N LEU A 49 2.95 2.80 -0.74
CA LEU A 49 3.41 2.49 -2.09
C LEU A 49 4.94 2.51 -2.20
N MET A 50 5.60 3.43 -1.51
CA MET A 50 7.06 3.54 -1.49
C MET A 50 7.70 2.57 -0.49
N ALA A 51 6.99 2.22 0.58
CA ALA A 51 7.45 1.27 1.60
C ALA A 51 7.16 -0.19 1.23
N THR A 52 6.30 -0.49 0.25
CA THR A 52 6.25 -1.83 -0.32
C THR A 52 7.61 -2.11 -0.95
N PRO A 53 8.44 -2.99 -0.37
CA PRO A 53 9.62 -3.44 -1.07
C PRO A 53 9.04 -4.19 -2.26
N ASN A 54 9.17 -3.63 -3.45
CA ASN A 54 9.15 -4.40 -4.69
C ASN A 54 10.44 -5.24 -4.77
N GLU A 55 10.86 -5.80 -3.64
CA GLU A 55 11.45 -7.11 -3.64
C GLU A 55 10.34 -7.98 -4.21
N ARG A 56 10.36 -8.13 -5.55
CA ARG A 56 10.23 -9.47 -6.09
C ARG A 56 11.05 -10.30 -5.13
N LYS A 57 10.39 -11.01 -4.19
CA LYS A 57 11.04 -12.09 -3.48
C LYS A 57 11.70 -12.80 -4.63
N SER A 58 13.03 -12.68 -4.72
CA SER A 58 13.77 -13.52 -5.61
C SER A 58 13.38 -14.87 -5.06
N THR A 59 12.39 -15.49 -5.71
CA THR A 59 12.04 -16.86 -5.52
C THR A 59 13.27 -17.53 -6.08
N SER A 60 14.36 -17.48 -5.29
CA SER A 60 15.53 -18.29 -5.42
C SER A 60 14.91 -19.63 -5.72
N LYS A 61 15.02 -20.06 -6.99
CA LYS A 61 14.41 -21.31 -7.41
C LYS A 61 14.85 -22.33 -6.33
N PRO A 62 13.95 -23.13 -5.73
CA PRO A 62 14.34 -24.00 -4.63
C PRO A 62 15.49 -24.89 -5.07
N LYS A 63 16.63 -24.93 -4.38
CA LYS A 63 17.82 -25.64 -4.85
C LYS A 63 17.46 -27.11 -5.16
N MET A 64 17.48 -27.50 -6.43
CA MET A 64 17.21 -28.87 -6.85
C MET A 64 18.48 -29.71 -6.68
N ALA A 65 18.34 -30.91 -6.13
CA ALA A 65 19.45 -31.87 -6.08
C ALA A 65 19.67 -32.46 -7.49
N PRO A 66 20.93 -32.76 -7.88
CA PRO A 66 21.20 -33.46 -9.12
C PRO A 66 20.53 -34.85 -9.11
N PRO A 67 20.01 -35.33 -10.25
CA PRO A 67 19.45 -36.66 -10.36
C PRO A 67 20.45 -37.74 -9.93
N GLU A 68 19.97 -38.78 -9.25
CA GLU A 68 20.79 -39.96 -8.95
C GLU A 68 21.17 -40.70 -10.23
N LYS A 69 22.27 -41.46 -10.20
CA LYS A 69 22.71 -42.24 -11.36
C LYS A 69 21.70 -43.35 -11.65
N PHE A 70 21.39 -43.55 -12.93
CA PHE A 70 20.59 -44.69 -13.38
C PHE A 70 21.31 -46.01 -13.07
N ASP A 71 20.62 -46.90 -12.37
CA ASP A 71 21.12 -48.21 -11.94
C ASP A 71 20.95 -49.32 -12.99
N GLY A 72 20.26 -49.03 -14.10
CA GLY A 72 19.96 -49.98 -15.16
C GLY A 72 18.60 -50.66 -15.05
N SER A 73 17.79 -50.36 -14.02
CA SER A 73 16.46 -50.95 -13.81
C SER A 73 15.45 -50.41 -14.84
N PRO A 74 14.84 -51.28 -15.68
CA PRO A 74 13.83 -50.84 -16.64
C PRO A 74 12.60 -50.17 -16.00
N HIS A 75 12.30 -50.51 -14.74
CA HIS A 75 11.16 -49.96 -14.01
C HIS A 75 11.39 -48.49 -13.58
N GLU A 76 12.65 -48.10 -13.41
CA GLU A 76 13.04 -46.77 -12.93
C GLU A 76 13.51 -45.84 -14.06
N LEU A 77 13.65 -46.35 -15.28
CA LEU A 77 14.09 -45.58 -16.45
C LEU A 77 13.21 -44.34 -16.69
N TRP A 78 11.88 -44.50 -16.62
CA TRP A 78 10.95 -43.39 -16.82
C TRP A 78 11.09 -42.30 -15.74
N THR A 79 11.26 -42.72 -14.49
CA THR A 79 11.48 -41.82 -13.35
C THR A 79 12.82 -41.09 -13.47
N PHE A 80 13.88 -41.79 -13.86
CA PHE A 80 15.20 -41.21 -14.09
C PHE A 80 15.17 -40.14 -15.20
N LEU A 81 14.56 -40.45 -16.35
CA LEU A 81 14.44 -39.51 -17.47
C LEU A 81 13.62 -38.26 -17.08
N THR A 82 12.50 -38.46 -16.37
CA THR A 82 11.66 -37.34 -15.90
C THR A 82 12.42 -36.44 -14.93
N ASN A 83 13.22 -37.02 -14.03
CA ASN A 83 14.04 -36.25 -13.08
C ASN A 83 15.15 -35.46 -13.80
N ILE A 84 15.72 -35.98 -14.89
CA ILE A 84 16.68 -35.25 -15.72
C ILE A 84 16.00 -34.06 -16.41
N ASP A 85 14.85 -34.26 -17.04
CA ASP A 85 14.14 -33.21 -17.76
C ASP A 85 13.79 -32.05 -16.83
N LEU A 86 13.25 -32.36 -15.63
CA LEU A 86 12.94 -31.36 -14.60
C LEU A 86 14.18 -30.62 -14.11
N TYR A 87 15.30 -31.31 -13.96
CA TYR A 87 16.57 -30.69 -13.54
C TYR A 87 17.11 -29.73 -14.62
N ASN A 88 17.06 -30.13 -15.89
CA ASN A 88 17.51 -29.31 -17.01
C ASN A 88 16.65 -28.05 -17.19
N GLU A 89 15.33 -28.19 -17.11
CA GLU A 89 14.37 -27.07 -17.16
C GLU A 89 14.60 -26.10 -16.00
N TYR A 90 14.83 -26.63 -14.79
CA TYR A 90 15.13 -25.81 -13.63
C TYR A 90 16.41 -24.98 -13.80
N HIS A 91 17.46 -25.60 -14.37
CA HIS A 91 18.79 -25.00 -14.52
C HIS A 91 19.01 -24.23 -15.83
N ASP A 92 17.99 -24.07 -16.67
CA ASP A 92 18.07 -23.42 -17.99
C ASP A 92 19.25 -24.00 -18.84
N VAL A 93 19.50 -25.31 -18.70
CA VAL A 93 20.55 -25.99 -19.48
C VAL A 93 20.05 -26.07 -20.92
N PRO A 94 20.77 -25.52 -21.92
CA PRO A 94 20.37 -25.64 -23.31
C PRO A 94 20.29 -27.12 -23.70
N ASN A 95 19.14 -27.56 -24.17
CA ASN A 95 19.02 -28.82 -24.92
C ASN A 95 19.51 -28.53 -26.35
N ASP A 96 20.69 -29.06 -26.69
CA ASP A 96 21.29 -29.04 -28.04
C ASP A 96 20.88 -30.30 -28.83
#